data_AF-A0A395GU34-F1
#
_entry.id   AF-A0A395GU34-F1
#
_cell.length_a   1.000
_cell.length_b   1.000
_cell.length_c   1.000
_cell.angle_alpha   90.00
_cell.angle_beta   90.00
_cell.angle_gamma   90.00
#
_symmetry.space_group_name_H-M   'P 1'
#
loop_
_entity.id
_entity.type
_entity.pdbx_description
1 polymer ?
#
loop_
_entity_poly.entity_id
_entity_poly.type
_entity_poly.pdbx_seq_one_letter_code
_entity_poly.pdbx_strand_id
1 'polypeptide(L)'
;MIQCRGTSVWSGGEVHFWDWGTSKGGKEGSALPELIPKSTPIVLPGGARCVFSLVEGHIPSLPLPRPWSPPIFDSGASSERYGTPGTPILRLELDVPATWKVLEDLPLTLKLTYYGVSGGESPRSITFSISDLDAWGVFSAYRRDHNTGEWDSWLSTAALGYPAFPEDEIQCKVGTSAAFITLRPYQTWSEVWGLACEKYLPDDALEGEVIRYRFTGCKLTWWNWGTKEDYKDTSITVTGLGGAIIHPPNNDGRPEVVIPPSNLVEFTVVDRGWEVWRSS
;
A
#
# COMPACT_ATOMS: atom_id res chain seq x y z
N MET A 1 -21.62 34.79 -18.73
CA MET A 1 -20.60 34.22 -17.82
C MET A 1 -21.33 33.77 -16.57
N ILE A 2 -21.52 32.46 -16.39
CA ILE A 2 -22.23 31.90 -15.24
C ILE A 2 -21.16 31.18 -14.40
N GLN A 3 -20.96 31.61 -13.16
CA GLN A 3 -20.11 30.92 -12.21
C GLN A 3 -21.02 30.22 -11.19
N CYS A 4 -21.07 28.89 -11.24
CA CYS A 4 -21.79 28.10 -10.25
C CYS A 4 -20.79 27.56 -9.22
N ARG A 5 -21.08 27.85 -7.95
CA ARG A 5 -20.33 27.35 -6.79
C ARG A 5 -21.17 26.28 -6.10
N GLY A 6 -20.73 25.03 -6.17
CA GLY A 6 -21.38 23.90 -5.51
C GLY A 6 -20.69 23.61 -4.17
N THR A 7 -21.46 23.32 -3.12
CA THR A 7 -20.94 22.81 -1.85
C THR A 7 -21.67 21.52 -1.54
N SER A 8 -20.94 20.41 -1.47
CA SER A 8 -21.47 19.12 -1.03
C SER A 8 -21.04 18.89 0.42
N VAL A 9 -22.02 18.63 1.28
CA VAL A 9 -21.82 18.37 2.71
C VAL A 9 -22.33 16.97 3.02
N TRP A 10 -21.48 16.12 3.58
CA TRP A 10 -21.91 14.84 4.15
C TRP A 10 -22.52 15.09 5.53
N SER A 11 -23.83 14.84 5.67
CA SER A 11 -24.59 15.06 6.91
C SER A 11 -24.35 14.00 7.99
N GLY A 12 -23.59 12.94 7.69
CA GLY A 12 -23.53 11.73 8.51
C GLY A 12 -24.62 10.72 8.12
N GLY A 13 -24.48 9.48 8.60
CA GLY A 13 -25.43 8.40 8.33
C GLY A 13 -25.22 7.20 9.27
N GLU A 14 -26.26 6.38 9.42
CA GLU A 14 -26.24 5.17 10.24
C GLU A 14 -26.24 3.92 9.36
N VAL A 15 -25.43 2.92 9.71
CA VAL A 15 -25.38 1.62 9.03
C VAL A 15 -25.91 0.54 9.97
N HIS A 16 -27.07 -0.03 9.63
CA HIS A 16 -27.78 -1.02 10.45
C HIS A 16 -27.39 -2.48 10.16
N PHE A 17 -26.69 -2.73 9.05
CA PHE A 17 -26.32 -4.07 8.60
C PHE A 17 -24.80 -4.19 8.53
N TRP A 18 -24.20 -4.92 9.49
CA TRP A 18 -22.76 -5.18 9.51
C TRP A 18 -22.43 -6.47 10.28
N ASP A 19 -21.44 -7.23 9.82
CA ASP A 19 -20.88 -8.40 10.52
C ASP A 19 -19.40 -8.60 10.22
N TRP A 20 -18.67 -9.33 11.07
CA TRP A 20 -17.25 -9.68 10.89
C TRP A 20 -17.07 -11.19 10.68
N GLY A 21 -16.37 -11.60 9.61
CA GLY A 21 -15.98 -12.99 9.37
C GLY A 21 -15.48 -13.24 7.95
N THR A 22 -14.70 -14.31 7.75
CA THR A 22 -14.38 -14.87 6.43
C THR A 22 -15.45 -15.87 6.04
N SER A 23 -15.95 -15.83 4.81
CA SER A 23 -16.87 -16.82 4.22
C SER A 23 -16.18 -18.18 4.07
N LYS A 24 -16.06 -18.93 5.17
CA LYS A 24 -15.61 -20.33 5.10
C LYS A 24 -16.80 -21.25 4.88
N GLY A 25 -16.84 -21.83 3.69
CA GLY A 25 -17.33 -23.19 3.46
C GLY A 25 -18.83 -23.36 3.24
N GLY A 26 -19.34 -22.88 2.10
CA GLY A 26 -20.53 -23.46 1.47
C GLY A 26 -20.08 -24.20 0.21
N LYS A 27 -20.26 -25.53 0.18
CA LYS A 27 -20.17 -26.30 -1.08
C LYS A 27 -21.07 -25.64 -2.12
N GLU A 28 -20.67 -25.72 -3.40
CA GLU A 28 -21.49 -25.32 -4.55
C GLU A 28 -22.97 -25.64 -4.32
N GLY A 29 -23.81 -24.59 -4.23
CA GLY A 29 -25.26 -24.71 -4.20
C GLY A 29 -26.02 -24.13 -2.99
N SER A 30 -25.36 -23.63 -1.93
CA SER A 30 -26.10 -22.99 -0.82
C SER A 30 -26.11 -21.46 -0.92
N ALA A 31 -27.31 -20.87 -0.87
CA ALA A 31 -27.55 -19.42 -0.86
C ALA A 31 -26.69 -18.66 0.17
N LEU A 32 -26.33 -17.41 -0.18
CA LEU A 32 -25.65 -16.47 0.73
C LEU A 32 -26.39 -16.39 2.08
N PRO A 33 -25.69 -16.39 3.23
CA PRO A 33 -26.33 -16.14 4.50
C PRO A 33 -26.96 -14.75 4.51
N GLU A 34 -28.26 -14.69 4.79
CA GLU A 34 -29.03 -13.46 4.90
C GLU A 34 -28.45 -12.59 6.04
N LEU A 35 -28.11 -11.34 5.74
CA LEU A 35 -27.56 -10.40 6.72
C LEU A 35 -28.66 -9.99 7.71
N ILE A 36 -28.59 -10.52 8.93
CA ILE A 36 -29.54 -10.19 10.00
C ILE A 36 -29.17 -8.82 10.60
N PRO A 37 -30.10 -7.85 10.69
CA PRO A 37 -29.81 -6.54 11.30
C PRO A 37 -29.39 -6.69 12.77
N LYS A 38 -28.27 -6.05 13.14
CA LYS A 38 -27.78 -6.01 14.53
C LYS A 38 -28.37 -4.81 15.28
N SER A 39 -28.61 -4.99 16.58
CA SER A 39 -29.31 -4.01 17.43
C SER A 39 -28.56 -2.70 17.70
N THR A 40 -27.29 -2.56 17.27
CA THR A 40 -26.50 -1.33 17.44
C THR A 40 -25.95 -0.85 16.10
N PRO A 41 -26.48 0.26 15.55
CA PRO A 41 -26.02 0.83 14.27
C PRO A 41 -24.61 1.44 14.39
N ILE A 42 -23.83 1.33 13.31
CA ILE A 42 -22.58 2.09 13.19
C ILE A 42 -22.94 3.53 12.77
N VAL A 43 -22.53 4.52 13.57
CA VAL A 43 -22.74 5.94 13.28
C VAL A 43 -21.52 6.48 12.54
N LEU A 44 -21.72 6.96 11.31
CA LEU A 44 -20.70 7.65 10.52
C LEU A 44 -20.85 9.17 10.74
N PRO A 45 -19.93 9.84 11.45
CA PRO A 45 -20.06 11.27 11.74
C PRO A 45 -19.93 12.11 10.47
N GLY A 46 -20.80 13.12 10.34
CA GLY A 46 -20.73 14.12 9.26
C GLY A 46 -19.52 15.03 9.40
N GLY A 47 -18.95 15.52 8.29
CA GLY A 47 -17.84 16.48 8.39
C GLY A 47 -17.04 16.79 7.12
N ALA A 48 -17.06 15.93 6.11
CA ALA A 48 -16.36 16.21 4.86
C ALA A 48 -17.09 17.32 4.07
N ARG A 49 -16.37 18.41 3.77
CA ARG A 49 -16.85 19.54 2.97
C ARG A 49 -16.02 19.61 1.70
N CYS A 50 -16.64 19.44 0.55
CA CYS A 50 -15.99 19.65 -0.74
C CYS A 50 -16.63 20.86 -1.43
N VAL A 51 -15.79 21.81 -1.85
CA VAL A 51 -16.21 22.99 -2.61
C VAL A 51 -15.50 22.92 -3.95
N PHE A 52 -16.25 22.98 -5.04
CA PHE A 52 -15.68 23.08 -6.38
C PHE A 52 -16.36 24.19 -7.18
N SER A 53 -15.64 24.69 -8.18
CA SER A 53 -16.08 25.74 -9.08
C SER A 53 -15.96 25.23 -10.50
N LEU A 54 -17.05 25.29 -11.27
CA LEU A 54 -17.03 25.03 -12.69
C LEU A 54 -16.84 26.36 -13.43
N VAL A 55 -15.83 26.46 -14.29
CA VAL A 55 -15.62 27.59 -15.19
C VAL A 55 -15.72 27.08 -16.61
N GLU A 56 -16.69 27.58 -17.37
CA GLU A 56 -16.90 27.20 -18.78
C GLU A 56 -16.21 28.22 -19.71
N GLY A 57 -15.19 27.78 -20.45
CA GLY A 57 -14.41 28.59 -21.39
C GLY A 57 -12.98 28.08 -21.62
N HIS A 58 -12.37 28.47 -22.75
CA HIS A 58 -11.05 28.03 -23.21
C HIS A 58 -9.96 28.30 -22.16
N ILE A 59 -9.32 27.22 -21.68
CA ILE A 59 -8.29 27.25 -20.65
C ILE A 59 -7.02 27.89 -21.25
N PRO A 60 -6.52 29.04 -20.75
CA PRO A 60 -5.13 29.43 -21.01
C PRO A 60 -4.23 28.40 -20.34
N SER A 61 -3.20 27.92 -21.05
CA SER A 61 -2.24 26.90 -20.60
C SER A 61 -1.98 26.98 -19.08
N LEU A 62 -2.54 26.01 -18.34
CA LEU A 62 -2.34 25.88 -16.91
C LEU A 62 -0.82 25.75 -16.64
N PRO A 63 -0.28 26.41 -15.59
CA PRO A 63 1.07 26.08 -15.13
C PRO A 63 1.12 24.60 -14.75
N LEU A 64 2.26 23.93 -15.02
CA LEU A 64 2.48 22.52 -14.70
C LEU A 64 1.95 22.18 -13.30
N PRO A 65 1.34 21.00 -13.10
CA PRO A 65 0.95 20.55 -11.77
C PRO A 65 2.17 20.65 -10.85
N ARG A 66 2.01 21.39 -9.75
CA ARG A 66 3.01 21.46 -8.70
C ARG A 66 3.29 20.01 -8.26
N PRO A 67 4.56 19.58 -8.13
CA PRO A 67 4.86 18.30 -7.52
C PRO A 67 4.10 18.21 -6.20
N TRP A 68 3.36 17.11 -5.99
CA TRP A 68 2.71 16.86 -4.71
C TRP A 68 3.79 16.71 -3.66
N SER A 69 4.12 17.82 -2.98
CA SER A 69 4.86 17.75 -1.74
C SER A 69 3.99 16.95 -0.75
N PRO A 70 4.56 15.98 -0.02
CA PRO A 70 3.86 15.34 1.07
C PRO A 70 3.37 16.40 2.07
N PRO A 71 2.26 16.15 2.79
CA PRO A 71 1.74 17.12 3.75
C PRO A 71 2.87 17.51 4.72
N ILE A 72 3.17 18.81 4.77
CA ILE A 72 4.02 19.40 5.80
C ILE A 72 3.26 19.21 7.12
N PHE A 73 3.86 18.51 8.07
CA PHE A 73 3.31 18.36 9.40
C PHE A 73 3.50 19.67 10.17
N ASP A 74 2.44 20.47 10.28
CA ASP A 74 2.31 21.39 11.39
C ASP A 74 2.21 20.55 12.67
N SER A 75 3.20 20.73 13.55
CA SER A 75 3.43 19.95 14.78
C SER A 75 2.37 20.18 15.89
N GLY A 76 1.13 20.50 15.53
CA GLY A 76 0.06 20.84 16.47
C GLY A 76 -1.28 20.13 16.28
N ALA A 77 -1.48 19.37 15.19
CA ALA A 77 -2.79 18.75 14.88
C ALA A 77 -2.73 17.22 14.69
N SER A 78 -1.68 16.56 15.18
CA SER A 78 -1.40 15.14 14.95
C SER A 78 -1.35 14.36 16.26
N SER A 79 -2.51 13.95 16.77
CA SER A 79 -2.56 12.90 17.82
C SER A 79 -3.70 11.90 17.65
N GLU A 80 -4.67 12.12 16.75
CA GLU A 80 -5.80 11.18 16.57
C GLU A 80 -5.67 10.26 15.35
N ARG A 81 -4.73 10.52 14.42
CA ARG A 81 -4.53 9.70 13.21
C ARG A 81 -3.36 8.73 13.27
N TYR A 82 -2.56 8.76 14.34
CA TYR A 82 -1.36 7.92 14.47
C TYR A 82 -1.26 7.32 15.86
N GLY A 83 -1.84 6.13 16.00
CA GLY A 83 -1.36 5.06 16.89
C GLY A 83 -1.44 5.30 18.40
N THR A 84 -1.43 4.19 19.13
CA THR A 84 -1.14 4.17 20.56
C THR A 84 0.21 4.88 20.80
N PRO A 85 0.34 5.74 21.81
CA PRO A 85 1.64 6.28 22.22
C PRO A 85 2.68 5.15 22.38
N GLY A 86 3.93 5.40 22.01
CA GLY A 86 4.97 4.38 22.04
C GLY A 86 5.07 3.54 20.76
N THR A 87 4.43 3.94 19.66
CA THR A 87 4.46 3.20 18.39
C THR A 87 5.48 3.80 17.41
N PRO A 88 6.32 2.97 16.76
CA PRO A 88 7.20 3.38 15.68
C PRO A 88 6.48 4.14 14.54
N ILE A 89 7.11 5.20 14.05
CA ILE A 89 6.64 6.00 12.91
C ILE A 89 7.53 5.68 11.70
N LEU A 90 6.95 5.02 10.70
CA LEU A 90 7.62 4.64 9.45
C LEU A 90 6.96 5.34 8.27
N ARG A 91 7.74 5.61 7.22
CA ARG A 91 7.25 6.16 5.95
C ARG A 91 7.96 5.52 4.79
N LEU A 92 7.19 5.02 3.83
CA LEU A 92 7.71 4.52 2.57
C LEU A 92 7.52 5.56 1.48
N GLU A 93 8.59 5.82 0.73
CA GLU A 93 8.56 6.58 -0.51
C GLU A 93 8.99 5.67 -1.67
N LEU A 94 8.36 5.88 -2.82
CA LEU A 94 8.63 5.16 -4.06
C LEU A 94 9.22 6.11 -5.10
N ASP A 95 10.12 5.56 -5.91
CA ASP A 95 10.68 6.19 -7.09
C ASP A 95 10.75 5.18 -8.23
N VAL A 96 10.42 5.62 -9.44
CA VAL A 96 10.33 4.76 -10.64
C VAL A 96 10.85 5.53 -11.86
N PRO A 97 11.38 4.84 -12.88
CA PRO A 97 11.61 5.45 -14.18
C PRO A 97 10.33 6.11 -14.71
N ALA A 98 10.48 7.25 -15.38
CA ALA A 98 9.35 7.97 -15.98
C ALA A 98 8.67 7.18 -17.12
N THR A 99 9.33 6.14 -17.63
CA THR A 99 8.87 5.34 -18.76
C THR A 99 8.98 3.85 -18.44
N TRP A 100 8.03 3.07 -18.95
CA TRP A 100 8.02 1.62 -18.83
C TRP A 100 7.74 0.96 -20.18
N LYS A 101 8.49 -0.10 -20.51
CA LYS A 101 8.23 -0.95 -21.67
C LYS A 101 7.42 -2.17 -21.23
N VAL A 102 6.29 -2.39 -21.90
CA VAL A 102 5.43 -3.53 -21.61
C VAL A 102 6.22 -4.84 -21.76
N LEU A 103 5.99 -5.80 -20.87
CA LEU A 103 6.70 -7.08 -20.77
C LEU A 103 8.16 -7.00 -20.27
N GLU A 104 8.65 -5.81 -19.90
CA GLU A 104 9.90 -5.67 -19.16
C GLU A 104 9.61 -5.39 -17.67
N ASP A 105 10.48 -5.86 -16.79
CA ASP A 105 10.38 -5.53 -15.37
C ASP A 105 10.70 -4.05 -15.15
N LEU A 106 9.85 -3.35 -14.40
CA LEU A 106 10.08 -1.96 -14.05
C LEU A 106 10.88 -1.88 -12.74
N PRO A 107 12.08 -1.26 -12.70
CA PRO A 107 12.78 -1.06 -11.44
C PRO A 107 12.03 -0.06 -10.55
N LEU A 108 11.56 -0.53 -9.41
CA LEU A 108 10.92 0.27 -8.36
C LEU A 108 11.92 0.46 -7.21
N THR A 109 12.25 1.71 -6.92
CA THR A 109 13.08 2.04 -5.75
C THR A 109 12.19 2.31 -4.54
N LEU A 110 12.39 1.54 -3.48
CA LEU A 110 11.78 1.73 -2.17
C LEU A 110 12.73 2.56 -1.30
N LYS A 111 12.16 3.50 -0.53
CA LYS A 111 12.87 4.29 0.49
C LYS A 111 12.05 4.30 1.77
N LEU A 112 12.41 3.45 2.73
CA LEU A 112 11.73 3.35 4.02
C LEU A 112 12.50 4.13 5.07
N THR A 113 11.86 5.16 5.64
CA THR A 113 12.44 6.01 6.68
C THR A 113 11.73 5.77 8.01
N TYR A 114 12.51 5.59 9.07
CA TYR A 114 12.02 5.52 10.44
C TYR A 114 12.21 6.86 11.14
N TYR A 115 11.15 7.48 11.68
CA TYR A 115 11.18 8.83 12.27
C TYR A 115 11.22 8.85 13.80
N GLY A 116 11.22 7.70 14.45
CA GLY A 116 11.14 7.59 15.91
C GLY A 116 9.78 7.11 16.39
N VAL A 117 9.38 7.53 17.59
CA VAL A 117 8.23 6.96 18.32
C VAL A 117 7.16 8.02 18.54
N SER A 118 5.89 7.65 18.46
CA SER A 118 4.76 8.51 18.83
C SER A 118 4.73 8.80 20.33
N GLY A 119 4.15 9.93 20.73
CA GLY A 119 3.83 10.19 22.15
C GLY A 119 4.96 10.68 23.04
N GLY A 120 6.08 11.15 22.47
CA GLY A 120 7.16 11.80 23.25
C GLY A 120 8.14 10.84 23.93
N GLU A 121 8.05 9.54 23.64
CA GLU A 121 9.07 8.57 24.05
C GLU A 121 10.41 8.81 23.35
N SER A 122 11.51 8.44 24.01
CA SER A 122 12.83 8.55 23.42
C SER A 122 12.99 7.61 22.22
N PRO A 123 13.35 8.13 21.03
CA PRO A 123 13.60 7.31 19.86
C PRO A 123 14.75 6.33 20.09
N ARG A 124 14.53 5.06 19.74
CA ARG A 124 15.54 3.99 19.77
C ARG A 124 15.48 3.20 18.49
N SER A 125 16.53 2.44 18.19
CA SER A 125 16.56 1.55 17.03
C SER A 125 15.37 0.60 17.04
N ILE A 126 14.90 0.22 15.85
CA ILE A 126 13.87 -0.78 15.65
C ILE A 126 14.38 -1.85 14.71
N THR A 127 14.04 -3.11 14.99
CA THR A 127 14.24 -4.23 14.08
C THR A 127 12.88 -4.80 13.68
N PHE A 128 12.66 -5.05 12.40
CA PHE A 128 11.38 -5.52 11.88
C PHE A 128 11.53 -6.34 10.60
N SER A 129 10.47 -7.09 10.27
CA SER A 129 10.38 -7.87 9.03
C SER A 129 10.13 -6.97 7.83
N ILE A 130 10.88 -7.16 6.74
CA ILE A 130 10.61 -6.51 5.45
C ILE A 130 9.72 -7.35 4.53
N SER A 131 9.44 -8.61 4.89
CA SER A 131 8.54 -9.48 4.11
C SER A 131 7.13 -8.89 3.96
N ASP A 132 6.68 -8.10 4.94
CA ASP A 132 5.37 -7.43 4.90
C ASP A 132 5.27 -6.39 3.76
N LEU A 133 6.41 -5.95 3.22
CA LEU A 133 6.45 -5.07 2.04
C LEU A 133 6.19 -5.83 0.74
N ASP A 134 6.42 -7.14 0.67
CA ASP A 134 6.14 -7.98 -0.52
C ASP A 134 4.84 -8.79 -0.36
N ALA A 135 4.06 -8.49 0.68
CA ALA A 135 2.77 -9.13 0.89
C ALA A 135 1.81 -8.82 -0.27
N TRP A 136 1.01 -9.80 -0.65
CA TRP A 136 0.07 -9.62 -1.76
C TRP A 136 -0.95 -8.52 -1.45
N GLY A 137 -1.22 -7.65 -2.43
CA GLY A 137 -2.18 -6.55 -2.32
C GLY A 137 -1.67 -5.28 -1.63
N VAL A 138 -0.43 -5.25 -1.13
CA VAL A 138 0.16 -4.03 -0.55
C VAL A 138 0.67 -3.04 -1.59
N PHE A 139 0.64 -3.42 -2.87
CA PHE A 139 0.88 -2.53 -4.00
C PHE A 139 -0.29 -2.56 -4.97
N SER A 140 -0.52 -1.46 -5.66
CA SER A 140 -1.55 -1.37 -6.68
C SER A 140 -1.13 -0.47 -7.84
N ALA A 141 -1.35 -0.97 -9.05
CA ALA A 141 -1.38 -0.16 -10.25
C ALA A 141 -2.78 0.42 -10.43
N TYR A 142 -2.86 1.63 -10.97
CA TYR A 142 -4.10 2.31 -11.32
C TYR A 142 -4.04 2.72 -12.78
N ARG A 143 -5.11 2.44 -13.51
CA ARG A 143 -5.32 2.83 -14.90
C ARG A 143 -6.42 3.86 -14.98
N ARG A 144 -6.39 4.66 -16.02
CA ARG A 144 -7.45 5.62 -16.27
C ARG A 144 -8.48 4.99 -17.18
N ASP A 145 -9.73 4.90 -16.75
CA ASP A 145 -10.80 4.39 -17.59
C ASP A 145 -11.02 5.30 -18.81
N HIS A 146 -11.09 4.72 -20.00
CA HIS A 146 -11.21 5.47 -21.24
C HIS A 146 -12.58 6.11 -21.45
N ASN A 147 -13.64 5.60 -20.81
CA ASN A 147 -15.00 6.07 -20.97
C ASN A 147 -15.36 7.16 -19.94
N THR A 148 -14.96 6.97 -18.69
CA THR A 148 -15.27 7.87 -17.57
C THR A 148 -14.13 8.85 -17.28
N GLY A 149 -12.90 8.50 -17.62
CA GLY A 149 -11.71 9.28 -17.28
C GLY A 149 -11.31 9.19 -15.80
N GLU A 150 -11.96 8.32 -15.02
CA GLU A 150 -11.66 8.06 -13.61
C GLU A 150 -10.48 7.09 -13.47
N TRP A 151 -9.89 7.03 -12.26
CA TRP A 151 -8.78 6.14 -11.97
C TRP A 151 -9.28 4.92 -11.21
N ASP A 152 -9.02 3.74 -11.78
CA ASP A 152 -9.41 2.47 -11.19
C ASP A 152 -8.19 1.60 -10.92
N SER A 153 -8.24 0.83 -9.82
CA SER A 153 -7.19 -0.13 -9.51
C SER A 153 -7.19 -1.26 -10.53
N TRP A 154 -6.05 -1.49 -11.17
CA TRP A 154 -5.85 -2.66 -11.99
C TRP A 154 -5.55 -3.87 -11.11
N LEU A 155 -6.18 -4.99 -11.43
CA LEU A 155 -6.00 -6.27 -10.75
C LEU A 155 -5.26 -7.22 -11.67
N SER A 156 -4.17 -7.81 -11.17
CA SER A 156 -3.43 -8.82 -11.92
C SER A 156 -4.24 -10.09 -12.13
N THR A 157 -4.21 -10.58 -13.36
CA THR A 157 -4.78 -11.88 -13.75
C THR A 157 -3.94 -13.06 -13.25
N ALA A 158 -2.65 -12.85 -12.93
CA ALA A 158 -1.76 -13.86 -12.38
C ALA A 158 -2.18 -14.37 -10.98
N ALA A 159 -3.14 -13.68 -10.33
CA ALA A 159 -3.77 -14.16 -9.10
C ALA A 159 -4.60 -15.45 -9.31
N LEU A 160 -5.02 -15.75 -10.54
CA LEU A 160 -5.81 -16.93 -10.87
C LEU A 160 -4.89 -18.12 -11.19
N GLY A 161 -4.32 -18.76 -10.16
CA GLY A 161 -3.72 -20.09 -10.34
C GLY A 161 -2.34 -20.33 -9.75
N TYR A 162 -1.89 -19.54 -8.76
CA TYR A 162 -0.71 -19.95 -8.00
C TYR A 162 -0.99 -21.30 -7.32
N PRO A 163 -0.22 -22.37 -7.60
CA PRO A 163 -0.34 -23.60 -6.83
C PRO A 163 -0.05 -23.26 -5.37
N ALA A 164 -0.89 -23.75 -4.47
CA ALA A 164 -0.60 -23.72 -3.04
C ALA A 164 0.74 -24.45 -2.85
N PHE A 165 1.82 -23.67 -2.73
CA PHE A 165 3.10 -24.22 -2.34
C PHE A 165 2.90 -24.92 -1.00
N PRO A 166 3.60 -26.04 -0.73
CA PRO A 166 3.57 -26.63 0.59
C PRO A 166 3.88 -25.53 1.61
N GLU A 167 3.03 -25.40 2.62
CA GLU A 167 3.19 -24.49 3.75
C GLU A 167 4.32 -25.02 4.65
N ASP A 168 5.52 -25.15 4.08
CA ASP A 168 6.68 -25.54 4.85
C ASP A 168 6.94 -24.46 5.89
N GLU A 169 6.93 -24.87 7.15
CA GLU A 169 7.28 -24.00 8.27
C GLU A 169 8.79 -23.90 8.34
N ILE A 170 9.31 -22.71 7.99
CA ILE A 170 10.75 -22.46 8.00
C ILE A 170 11.07 -21.65 9.26
N GLN A 171 12.00 -22.16 10.07
CA GLN A 171 12.58 -21.37 11.13
C GLN A 171 13.65 -20.43 10.57
N CYS A 172 13.55 -19.15 10.88
CA CYS A 172 14.59 -18.18 10.57
C CYS A 172 15.02 -17.41 11.82
N LYS A 173 16.32 -17.11 11.89
CA LYS A 173 16.89 -16.31 12.98
C LYS A 173 16.84 -14.83 12.61
N VAL A 174 16.22 -14.02 13.46
CA VAL A 174 16.05 -12.58 13.24
C VAL A 174 17.39 -11.88 13.00
N GLY A 175 18.38 -12.14 13.85
CA GLY A 175 19.65 -11.41 13.77
C GLY A 175 20.51 -11.72 12.54
N THR A 176 20.25 -12.81 11.80
CA THR A 176 21.06 -13.23 10.64
C THR A 176 20.29 -13.27 9.32
N SER A 177 18.96 -13.38 9.36
CA SER A 177 18.12 -13.44 8.16
C SER A 177 18.09 -12.10 7.41
N ALA A 178 18.11 -12.13 6.08
CA ALA A 178 17.97 -10.94 5.25
C ALA A 178 16.53 -10.36 5.28
N ALA A 179 15.54 -11.16 5.70
CA ALA A 179 14.15 -10.75 5.85
C ALA A 179 13.92 -9.74 6.99
N PHE A 180 14.95 -9.43 7.77
CA PHE A 180 14.89 -8.45 8.87
C PHE A 180 15.94 -7.36 8.67
N ILE A 181 15.53 -6.12 8.97
CA ILE A 181 16.42 -4.96 8.98
C ILE A 181 16.34 -4.22 10.31
N THR A 182 17.40 -3.47 10.62
CA THR A 182 17.41 -2.52 11.73
C THR A 182 17.49 -1.10 11.19
N LEU A 183 16.63 -0.21 11.72
CA LEU A 183 16.71 1.22 11.47
C LEU A 183 16.94 1.99 12.78
N ARG A 184 17.87 2.93 12.75
CA ARG A 184 18.02 3.99 13.76
C ARG A 184 17.03 5.12 13.48
N PRO A 185 16.66 5.93 14.49
CA PRO A 185 15.83 7.12 14.25
C PRO A 185 16.43 7.99 13.14
N TYR A 186 15.56 8.41 12.22
CA TYR A 186 15.85 9.17 10.99
C TYR A 186 16.72 8.45 9.95
N GLN A 187 16.96 7.15 10.12
CA GLN A 187 17.63 6.34 9.11
C GLN A 187 16.66 5.95 7.99
N THR A 188 17.15 6.02 6.76
CA THR A 188 16.46 5.52 5.57
C THR A 188 17.15 4.25 5.07
N TRP A 189 16.38 3.19 4.86
CA TRP A 189 16.77 2.02 4.07
C TRP A 189 16.24 2.18 2.66
N SER A 190 17.02 1.73 1.67
CA SER A 190 16.62 1.78 0.27
C SER A 190 17.00 0.50 -0.45
N GLU A 191 16.11 0.04 -1.32
CA GLU A 191 16.28 -1.15 -2.15
C GLU A 191 15.57 -0.95 -3.49
N VAL A 192 16.06 -1.60 -4.53
CA VAL A 192 15.46 -1.58 -5.87
C VAL A 192 14.87 -2.95 -6.15
N TRP A 193 13.57 -3.01 -6.39
CA TRP A 193 12.83 -4.22 -6.74
C TRP A 193 12.50 -4.21 -8.24
N GLY A 194 12.56 -5.37 -8.88
CA GLY A 194 11.99 -5.54 -10.22
C GLY A 194 10.48 -5.79 -10.09
N LEU A 195 9.66 -4.85 -10.56
CA LEU A 195 8.23 -5.10 -10.69
C LEU A 195 8.01 -6.03 -11.88
N ALA A 196 7.83 -7.31 -11.56
CA ALA A 196 7.53 -8.33 -12.55
C ALA A 196 6.30 -7.94 -13.38
N CYS A 197 6.51 -7.74 -14.68
CA CYS A 197 5.48 -7.26 -15.60
C CYS A 197 4.24 -8.17 -15.62
N GLU A 198 4.41 -9.48 -15.49
CA GLU A 198 3.30 -10.46 -15.51
C GLU A 198 2.46 -10.46 -14.22
N LYS A 199 2.98 -9.87 -13.12
CA LYS A 199 2.35 -9.97 -11.78
C LYS A 199 1.87 -8.64 -11.24
N TYR A 200 2.60 -7.55 -11.48
CA TYR A 200 2.36 -6.27 -10.82
C TYR A 200 1.99 -5.14 -11.78
N LEU A 201 2.03 -5.37 -13.09
CA LEU A 201 1.80 -4.36 -14.11
C LEU A 201 0.82 -4.87 -15.20
N PRO A 202 0.02 -3.98 -15.82
CA PRO A 202 -0.90 -4.35 -16.89
C PRO A 202 -0.16 -4.72 -18.18
N ASP A 203 -0.16 -6.01 -18.54
CA ASP A 203 0.47 -6.55 -19.76
C ASP A 203 -0.22 -6.11 -21.07
N ASP A 204 -1.45 -5.61 -20.95
CA ASP A 204 -2.28 -5.04 -22.01
C ASP A 204 -2.20 -3.52 -22.11
N ALA A 205 -1.29 -2.87 -21.36
CA ALA A 205 -1.15 -1.42 -21.39
C ALA A 205 -0.75 -0.90 -22.79
N LEU A 206 -1.35 0.22 -23.18
CA LEU A 206 -1.15 0.80 -24.52
C LEU A 206 -0.03 1.83 -24.50
N GLU A 207 0.69 1.97 -25.61
CA GLU A 207 1.69 3.03 -25.77
C GLU A 207 1.07 4.41 -25.51
N GLY A 208 1.77 5.23 -24.72
CA GLY A 208 1.32 6.55 -24.29
C GLY A 208 0.37 6.54 -23.10
N GLU A 209 -0.09 5.37 -22.65
CA GLU A 209 -0.87 5.26 -21.42
C GLU A 209 -0.04 5.68 -20.20
N VAL A 210 -0.67 6.36 -19.24
CA VAL A 210 -0.05 6.69 -17.96
C VAL A 210 -0.56 5.74 -16.91
N ILE A 211 0.36 5.02 -16.27
CA ILE A 211 0.07 4.15 -15.15
C ILE A 211 0.46 4.85 -13.85
N ARG A 212 -0.42 4.75 -12.86
CA ARG A 212 -0.18 5.18 -11.49
C ARG A 212 0.16 3.98 -10.63
N TYR A 213 1.14 4.11 -9.75
CA TYR A 213 1.54 3.01 -8.88
C TYR A 213 1.75 3.48 -7.44
N ARG A 214 1.34 2.65 -6.49
CA ARG A 214 1.40 3.00 -5.07
C ARG A 214 1.58 1.77 -4.19
N PHE A 215 2.32 1.94 -3.10
CA PHE A 215 2.19 1.11 -1.92
C PHE A 215 0.94 1.54 -1.15
N THR A 216 0.01 0.61 -0.90
CA THR A 216 -1.30 0.86 -0.26
C THR A 216 -1.23 0.83 1.26
N GLY A 217 -0.07 0.49 1.83
CA GLY A 217 0.12 0.36 3.28
C GLY A 217 0.17 -1.09 3.72
N CYS A 218 0.85 -1.35 4.83
CA CYS A 218 0.83 -2.66 5.48
C CYS A 218 0.93 -2.55 7.00
N LYS A 219 0.58 -3.64 7.68
CA LYS A 219 0.87 -3.83 9.10
C LYS A 219 2.10 -4.71 9.21
N LEU A 220 3.03 -4.34 10.10
CA LEU A 220 4.16 -5.20 10.39
C LEU A 220 3.70 -6.41 11.20
N THR A 221 3.97 -7.61 10.69
CA THR A 221 3.65 -8.87 11.38
C THR A 221 4.64 -9.16 12.51
N TRP A 222 5.86 -8.63 12.41
CA TRP A 222 6.86 -8.68 13.48
C TRP A 222 7.73 -7.44 13.53
N TRP A 223 7.88 -6.90 14.74
CA TRP A 223 8.87 -5.85 15.04
C TRP A 223 9.25 -5.89 16.52
N ASN A 224 10.43 -5.37 16.85
CA ASN A 224 10.84 -5.14 18.23
C ASN A 224 11.87 -3.99 18.33
N TRP A 225 12.02 -3.42 19.52
CA TRP A 225 13.00 -2.39 19.81
C TRP A 225 14.42 -2.96 19.86
N GLY A 226 15.42 -2.22 19.38
CA GLY A 226 16.80 -2.65 19.35
C GLY A 226 17.26 -3.04 17.95
N THR A 227 18.39 -3.70 17.90
CA THR A 227 19.14 -4.05 16.70
C THR A 227 19.07 -5.55 16.44
N LYS A 228 19.42 -5.97 15.22
CA LYS A 228 19.53 -7.39 14.87
C LYS A 228 20.47 -8.18 15.79
N GLU A 229 21.52 -7.56 16.33
CA GLU A 229 22.44 -8.26 17.25
C GLU A 229 21.74 -8.61 18.58
N ASP A 230 20.82 -7.76 19.05
CA ASP A 230 20.02 -8.03 20.26
C ASP A 230 19.10 -9.26 20.08
N TYR A 231 18.81 -9.63 18.82
CA TYR A 231 17.90 -10.71 18.43
C TYR A 231 18.61 -11.85 17.67
N LYS A 232 19.93 -12.02 17.88
CA LYS A 232 20.74 -13.03 17.20
C LYS A 232 20.25 -14.46 17.41
N ASP A 233 19.75 -14.76 18.60
CA ASP A 233 19.24 -16.08 18.97
C ASP A 233 17.71 -16.17 18.93
N THR A 234 17.02 -15.07 18.60
CA THR A 234 15.58 -15.06 18.41
C THR A 234 15.24 -15.79 17.10
N SER A 235 14.49 -16.87 17.25
CA SER A 235 13.99 -17.67 16.13
C SER A 235 12.50 -17.41 15.97
N ILE A 236 12.08 -17.19 14.73
CA ILE A 236 10.68 -17.03 14.36
C ILE A 236 10.33 -18.04 13.27
N THR A 237 9.06 -18.40 13.17
CA THR A 237 8.58 -19.34 12.16
C THR A 237 7.81 -18.58 11.09
N VAL A 238 8.20 -18.77 9.84
CA VAL A 238 7.52 -18.24 8.65
C VAL A 238 6.91 -19.36 7.82
N THR A 239 5.79 -19.07 7.14
CA THR A 239 5.18 -20.01 6.19
C THR A 239 5.74 -19.83 4.78
N GLY A 240 5.93 -20.96 4.08
CA GLY A 240 6.29 -21.02 2.66
C GLY A 240 7.62 -20.34 2.34
N LEU A 241 7.70 -19.65 1.20
CA LEU A 241 8.87 -18.84 0.77
C LEU A 241 9.05 -17.55 1.60
N GLY A 242 8.84 -17.59 2.92
CA GLY A 242 9.08 -16.47 3.84
C GLY A 242 7.97 -15.42 3.90
N GLY A 243 6.73 -15.82 3.62
CA GLY A 243 5.60 -14.90 3.41
C GLY A 243 4.97 -14.37 4.70
N ALA A 244 4.50 -15.25 5.59
CA ALA A 244 3.81 -14.85 6.81
C ALA A 244 4.49 -15.39 8.07
N ILE A 245 4.65 -14.54 9.09
CA ILE A 245 5.16 -14.96 10.40
C ILE A 245 4.01 -15.59 11.19
N ILE A 246 4.15 -16.88 11.52
CA ILE A 246 3.15 -17.64 12.29
C ILE A 246 3.53 -17.78 13.76
N HIS A 247 4.83 -17.75 14.08
CA HIS A 247 5.32 -17.76 15.45
C HIS A 247 6.41 -16.69 15.67
N PRO A 248 6.25 -15.83 16.70
CA PRO A 248 5.10 -15.76 17.60
C PRO A 248 3.84 -15.19 16.92
N PRO A 249 2.63 -15.65 17.29
CA PRO A 249 1.41 -15.10 16.76
C PRO A 249 1.15 -13.69 17.31
N ASN A 250 0.45 -12.85 16.54
CA ASN A 250 0.02 -11.51 16.96
C ASN A 250 1.17 -10.64 17.52
N ASN A 251 2.38 -10.79 16.96
CA ASN A 251 3.56 -10.02 17.36
C ASN A 251 3.82 -9.99 18.89
N ASP A 252 3.57 -11.12 19.58
CA ASP A 252 3.66 -11.23 21.06
C ASP A 252 2.79 -10.22 21.83
N GLY A 253 1.71 -9.70 21.22
CA GLY A 253 0.85 -8.68 21.83
C GLY A 253 1.45 -7.27 21.85
N ARG A 254 2.56 -7.03 21.12
CA ARG A 254 3.10 -5.68 20.92
C ARG A 254 2.10 -4.79 20.15
N PRO A 255 2.16 -3.46 20.30
CA PRO A 255 1.34 -2.55 19.53
C PRO A 255 1.47 -2.77 18.02
N GLU A 256 0.35 -2.59 17.31
CA GLU A 256 0.36 -2.63 15.85
C GLU A 256 1.19 -1.47 15.29
N VAL A 257 2.10 -1.79 14.37
CA VAL A 257 2.84 -0.79 13.60
C VAL A 257 2.36 -0.83 12.17
N VAL A 258 1.97 0.34 11.67
CA VAL A 258 1.47 0.51 10.31
C VAL A 258 2.49 1.31 9.52
N ILE A 259 2.87 0.79 8.34
CA ILE A 259 3.51 1.60 7.31
C ILE A 259 2.38 2.18 6.47
N PRO A 260 2.19 3.52 6.46
CA PRO A 260 1.10 4.13 5.72
C PRO A 260 1.33 4.03 4.21
N PRO A 261 0.28 4.27 3.40
CA PRO A 261 0.43 4.35 1.95
C PRO A 261 1.54 5.33 1.52
N SER A 262 2.30 4.97 0.47
CA SER A 262 3.40 5.81 -0.04
C SER A 262 2.89 7.05 -0.80
N ASN A 263 3.82 7.84 -1.33
CA ASN A 263 3.53 8.70 -2.47
C ASN A 263 3.03 7.88 -3.66
N LEU A 264 2.26 8.53 -4.52
CA LEU A 264 1.83 7.99 -5.81
C LEU A 264 2.90 8.33 -6.84
N VAL A 265 3.34 7.33 -7.60
CA VAL A 265 4.27 7.52 -8.73
C VAL A 265 3.55 7.29 -10.05
N GLU A 266 4.07 7.91 -11.11
CA GLU A 266 3.50 7.84 -12.46
C GLU A 266 4.60 7.49 -13.46
N PHE A 267 4.26 6.64 -14.43
CA PHE A 267 5.13 6.34 -15.57
C PHE A 267 4.30 6.16 -16.84
N THR A 268 4.91 6.50 -17.98
CA THR A 268 4.29 6.39 -19.29
C THR A 268 4.73 5.13 -19.99
N VAL A 269 3.79 4.40 -20.57
CA VAL A 269 4.06 3.22 -21.39
C VAL A 269 4.73 3.67 -22.69
N VAL A 270 5.88 3.10 -23.01
CA VAL A 270 6.61 3.36 -24.25
C VAL A 270 6.70 2.08 -25.09
N ASP A 271 6.87 2.29 -26.40
CA ASP A 271 6.81 1.31 -27.48
C ASP A 271 7.25 -0.10 -27.10
N ARG A 272 6.42 -1.07 -27.54
CA ARG A 272 6.80 -2.48 -27.61
C ARG A 272 7.88 -2.55 -28.68
N GLY A 273 9.14 -2.78 -28.31
CA GLY A 273 10.19 -3.04 -29.30
C GLY A 273 9.84 -4.26 -30.16
N TRP A 274 9.07 -4.06 -31.24
CA TRP A 274 8.81 -5.02 -32.30
C TRP A 274 9.50 -4.51 -33.57
N GLU A 275 10.83 -4.40 -33.57
CA GLU A 275 11.54 -4.34 -34.85
C GLU A 275 11.71 -5.75 -35.43
N VAL A 276 10.65 -6.34 -36.00
CA VAL A 276 10.69 -7.38 -37.06
C VAL A 276 9.28 -7.51 -37.64
N TRP A 277 8.89 -7.20 -38.89
CA TRP A 277 9.57 -7.24 -40.19
C TRP A 277 9.05 -6.11 -41.11
N ARG A 278 9.90 -5.16 -41.50
CA ARG A 278 9.77 -4.45 -42.78
C ARG A 278 10.94 -4.85 -43.67
N SER A 279 10.80 -5.99 -44.34
CA SER A 279 11.61 -6.32 -45.52
C SER A 279 11.07 -7.56 -46.20
N SER A 280 10.17 -7.34 -47.16
CA SER A 280 10.24 -7.89 -48.54
C SER A 280 9.04 -7.38 -49.33
#